data_AF-A0A7S1ADV5-F1
#
_entry.id   AF-A0A7S1ADV5-F1
#
_cell.length_a   1.000
_cell.length_b   1.000
_cell.length_c   1.000
_cell.angle_alpha   90.00
_cell.angle_beta   90.00
_cell.angle_gamma   90.00
#
_symmetry.space_group_name_H-M   'P 1'
#
loop_
_entity.id
_entity.type
_entity.pdbx_description
1 polymer ?
#
loop_
_entity_poly.entity_id
_entity_poly.type
_entity_poly.pdbx_seq_one_letter_code
_entity_poly.pdbx_strand_id
1 'polypeptide(L)'
;MTKLAMNSVDVDCGSSLCSASSPEDSPRSGLNELLVAGDPSASAGRGPKAFAEYYREQNICSEEDWSRSLELLRMPLPPCFRVNALDASPEALLALLEPWRPVAVPWCAGVFRLTSPAAVDEDGHYPPALAEILY
;
A
#
# COMPACT_ATOMS: atom_id res chain seq x y z
N MET A 1 -20.25 -37.65 19.33
CA MET A 1 -21.03 -36.51 19.85
C MET A 1 -20.36 -36.06 21.14
N THR A 2 -19.53 -35.03 21.07
CA THR A 2 -18.80 -34.51 22.23
C THR A 2 -18.81 -33.00 22.11
N LYS A 3 -19.61 -32.38 22.99
CA LYS A 3 -19.85 -30.94 23.13
C LYS A 3 -18.81 -30.42 24.13
N LEU A 4 -17.97 -29.46 23.76
CA LEU A 4 -17.07 -28.79 24.71
C LEU A 4 -17.08 -27.28 24.47
N ALA A 5 -17.78 -26.63 25.40
CA ALA A 5 -17.64 -25.29 25.97
C ALA A 5 -17.08 -24.13 25.12
N MET A 6 -17.96 -23.15 24.91
CA MET A 6 -17.63 -21.76 24.65
C MET A 6 -16.97 -21.16 25.90
N ASN A 7 -15.79 -20.55 25.74
CA ASN A 7 -15.23 -19.64 26.74
C ASN A 7 -15.37 -18.20 26.23
N SER A 8 -16.24 -17.47 26.92
CA SER A 8 -16.36 -16.02 26.93
C SER A 8 -15.12 -15.43 27.57
N VAL A 9 -14.53 -14.40 26.94
CA VAL A 9 -13.52 -13.55 27.58
C VAL A 9 -14.00 -12.12 27.45
N ASP A 10 -14.32 -11.55 28.61
CA ASP A 10 -14.78 -10.19 28.82
C ASP A 10 -13.74 -9.15 28.37
N VAL A 11 -14.21 -8.14 27.64
CA VAL A 11 -13.45 -6.95 27.24
C VAL A 11 -13.67 -5.89 28.31
N ASP A 12 -12.64 -5.64 29.12
CA ASP A 12 -12.66 -4.55 30.09
C ASP A 12 -12.19 -3.25 29.41
N CYS A 13 -13.14 -2.37 29.09
CA CYS A 13 -12.91 -1.05 28.51
C CYS A 13 -12.70 -0.05 29.64
N GLY A 14 -11.45 0.04 30.13
CA GLY A 14 -11.03 1.00 31.14
C GLY A 14 -11.05 2.43 30.62
N SER A 15 -12.14 3.13 30.90
CA SER A 15 -12.24 4.59 30.80
C SER A 15 -11.44 5.25 31.92
N SER A 16 -10.50 6.14 31.60
CA SER A 16 -10.00 7.10 32.60
C SER A 16 -9.61 8.42 31.92
N LEU A 17 -10.53 9.37 32.07
CA LEU A 17 -10.36 10.79 31.84
C LEU A 17 -9.47 11.37 32.96
N CYS A 18 -8.38 12.05 32.61
CA CYS A 18 -7.70 12.96 33.52
C CYS A 18 -7.29 14.24 32.78
N SER A 19 -8.14 15.25 32.98
CA SER A 19 -7.81 16.63 33.39
C SER A 19 -6.77 17.42 32.60
N ALA A 20 -7.29 18.44 31.92
CA ALA A 20 -6.57 19.61 31.45
C ALA A 20 -6.01 20.45 32.60
N SER A 21 -4.79 20.96 32.42
CA SER A 21 -4.25 22.14 33.11
C SER A 21 -3.19 22.78 32.22
N SER A 22 -3.50 23.94 31.65
CA SER A 22 -2.53 24.93 31.15
C SER A 22 -2.24 25.94 32.27
N PRO A 23 -1.43 27.00 32.07
CA PRO A 23 -0.41 27.30 31.05
C PRO A 23 0.95 27.66 31.70
N GLU A 24 2.08 27.67 30.98
CA GLU A 24 3.15 28.66 31.23
C GLU A 24 3.96 28.97 29.96
N ASP A 25 4.21 30.27 29.82
CA ASP A 25 4.97 31.02 28.82
C ASP A 25 6.36 30.45 28.47
N SER A 26 6.66 30.41 27.16
CA SER A 26 8.02 30.68 26.67
C SER A 26 8.01 31.11 25.20
N PRO A 27 8.69 32.22 24.85
CA PRO A 27 8.67 32.76 23.50
C PRO A 27 9.70 32.02 22.64
N ARG A 28 9.28 30.99 21.91
CA ARG A 28 10.05 30.45 20.77
C ARG A 28 9.79 31.30 19.52
N SER A 29 10.26 32.53 19.56
CA SER A 29 10.39 33.38 18.37
C SER A 29 11.65 32.94 17.63
N GLY A 30 11.53 32.49 16.37
CA GLY A 30 12.68 32.43 15.45
C GLY A 30 12.98 31.15 14.67
N LEU A 31 12.04 30.22 14.46
CA LEU A 31 12.28 29.06 13.56
C LEU A 31 11.13 28.74 12.59
N ASN A 32 10.25 29.70 12.29
CA ASN A 32 9.15 29.51 11.32
C ASN A 32 9.35 30.24 9.98
N GLU A 33 10.57 30.68 9.66
CA GLU A 33 10.82 31.53 8.49
C GLU A 33 11.72 30.86 7.45
N LEU A 34 11.51 29.58 7.17
CA LEU A 34 12.10 28.90 5.99
C LEU A 34 11.37 27.64 5.52
N LEU A 35 10.12 27.45 5.94
CA LEU A 35 9.19 26.61 5.17
C LEU A 35 8.34 27.57 4.35
N VAL A 36 8.82 27.92 3.16
CA VAL A 36 7.97 28.47 2.12
C VAL A 36 6.82 27.48 1.99
N ALA A 37 5.65 27.88 2.49
CA ALA A 37 4.40 27.20 2.23
C ALA A 37 4.19 27.30 0.72
N GLY A 38 4.75 26.34 -0.02
CA GLY A 38 4.44 26.16 -1.43
C GLY A 38 2.94 26.01 -1.51
N ASP A 39 2.30 26.97 -2.17
CA ASP A 39 0.87 26.98 -2.38
C ASP A 39 0.44 25.60 -2.89
N PRO A 40 -0.36 24.82 -2.12
CA PRO A 40 -0.81 23.51 -2.56
C PRO A 40 -1.68 23.61 -3.84
N SER A 41 -2.15 24.82 -4.19
CA SER A 41 -2.83 25.09 -5.45
C SER A 41 -1.89 25.14 -6.66
N ALA A 42 -0.57 25.32 -6.49
CA ALA A 42 0.38 25.41 -7.60
C ALA A 42 0.78 24.02 -8.15
N SER A 43 0.61 22.94 -7.39
CA SER A 43 0.90 21.57 -7.84
C SER A 43 -0.29 20.91 -8.55
N ALA A 44 -1.52 21.40 -8.36
CA ALA A 44 -2.74 20.78 -8.86
C ALA A 44 -2.99 20.90 -10.39
N GLY A 45 -2.09 21.58 -11.13
CA GLY A 45 -2.22 21.77 -12.59
C GLY A 45 -0.93 21.53 -13.38
N ARG A 46 0.13 21.05 -12.73
CA ARG A 46 1.43 20.84 -13.38
C ARG A 46 1.42 19.46 -14.06
N GLY A 47 1.17 19.47 -15.37
CA GLY A 47 1.21 18.26 -16.21
C GLY A 47 2.54 17.49 -16.11
N PRO A 48 2.65 16.31 -16.75
CA PRO A 48 3.75 15.37 -16.54
C PRO A 48 5.17 15.97 -16.62
N LYS A 49 5.36 16.99 -17.47
CA LYS A 49 6.63 17.70 -17.64
C LYS A 49 7.04 18.46 -16.38
N ALA A 50 6.13 19.24 -15.80
CA ALA A 50 6.42 20.05 -14.63
C ALA A 50 6.54 19.18 -13.35
N PHE A 51 5.88 18.03 -13.31
CA PHE A 51 6.14 16.99 -12.32
C PHE A 51 7.58 16.45 -12.46
N ALA A 52 8.01 16.07 -13.66
CA ALA A 52 9.36 15.56 -13.89
C ALA A 52 10.45 16.59 -13.55
N GLU A 53 10.25 17.86 -13.90
CA GLU A 53 11.17 18.95 -13.57
C GLU A 53 11.30 19.14 -12.05
N TYR A 54 10.19 19.13 -11.32
CA TYR A 54 10.19 19.23 -9.85
C TYR A 54 11.00 18.09 -9.21
N TYR A 55 10.74 16.83 -9.57
CA TYR A 55 11.46 15.69 -8.96
C TYR A 55 12.95 15.67 -9.32
N ARG A 56 13.31 16.11 -10.52
CA ARG A 56 14.71 16.27 -10.92
C ARG A 56 15.42 17.34 -10.08
N GLU A 57 14.78 18.48 -9.82
CA GLU A 57 15.34 19.56 -9.00
C GLU A 57 15.53 19.16 -7.53
N GLN A 58 14.68 18.28 -7.00
CA GLN A 58 14.83 17.76 -5.64
C GLN A 58 16.03 16.81 -5.49
N ASN A 59 16.65 16.37 -6.60
CA ASN A 59 17.82 15.48 -6.63
C ASN A 59 17.65 14.23 -5.74
N ILE A 60 16.44 13.67 -5.73
CA ILE A 60 16.02 12.56 -4.85
C ILE A 60 16.74 11.26 -5.22
N CYS A 61 17.08 11.08 -6.49
CA CYS A 61 17.79 9.91 -7.00
C CYS A 61 18.73 10.31 -8.16
N SER A 62 19.62 9.40 -8.55
CA SER A 62 20.46 9.60 -9.74
C SER A 62 19.62 9.70 -11.03
N GLU A 63 20.18 10.30 -12.08
CA GLU A 63 19.54 10.35 -13.41
C GLU A 63 19.23 8.94 -13.96
N GLU A 64 20.11 7.98 -13.68
CA GLU A 64 19.94 6.57 -14.06
C GLU A 64 18.75 5.94 -13.34
N ASP A 65 18.67 6.11 -12.00
CA ASP A 65 17.56 5.59 -11.20
C ASP A 65 16.23 6.29 -11.54
N TRP A 66 16.27 7.58 -11.86
CA TRP A 66 15.10 8.34 -12.29
C TRP A 66 14.55 7.80 -13.60
N SER A 67 15.42 7.62 -14.60
CA SER A 67 15.03 7.07 -15.91
C SER A 67 14.43 5.68 -15.76
N ARG A 68 15.09 4.82 -14.96
CA ARG A 68 14.59 3.48 -14.63
C ARG A 68 13.24 3.53 -13.91
N SER A 69 13.04 4.47 -12.99
CA SER A 69 11.77 4.63 -12.28
C SER A 69 10.64 5.03 -13.23
N LEU A 70 10.90 5.95 -14.16
CA LEU A 70 9.94 6.33 -15.18
C LEU A 70 9.60 5.20 -16.15
N GLU A 71 10.55 4.32 -16.46
CA GLU A 71 10.27 3.10 -17.23
C GLU A 71 9.34 2.15 -16.47
N LEU A 72 9.64 1.89 -15.18
CA LEU A 72 8.82 1.02 -14.33
C LEU A 72 7.41 1.57 -14.11
N LEU A 73 7.27 2.89 -13.91
CA LEU A 73 5.97 3.54 -13.74
C LEU A 73 5.07 3.47 -14.98
N ARG A 74 5.65 3.22 -16.16
CA ARG A 74 4.90 3.02 -17.40
C ARG A 74 4.44 1.57 -17.58
N MET A 75 4.93 0.64 -16.75
CA MET A 75 4.51 -0.75 -16.80
C MET A 75 3.17 -0.92 -16.07
N PRO A 76 2.31 -1.85 -16.53
CA PRO A 76 1.09 -2.18 -15.81
C PRO A 76 1.44 -2.72 -14.41
N LEU A 77 0.60 -2.37 -13.42
CA LEU A 77 0.78 -2.87 -12.07
C LEU A 77 0.53 -4.39 -12.05
N PRO A 78 1.42 -5.17 -11.41
CA PRO A 78 1.17 -6.58 -11.20
C PRO A 78 -0.12 -6.78 -10.39
N PRO A 79 -0.98 -7.72 -10.79
CA PRO A 79 -2.18 -7.98 -10.03
C PRO A 79 -1.88 -8.52 -8.64
N CYS A 80 -2.67 -8.09 -7.66
CA CYS A 80 -2.51 -8.48 -6.27
C CYS A 80 -3.84 -8.99 -5.71
N PHE A 81 -3.77 -10.01 -4.86
CA PHE A 81 -4.92 -10.55 -4.14
C PHE A 81 -4.54 -10.84 -2.69
N ARG A 82 -5.56 -10.94 -1.83
CA ARG A 82 -5.40 -11.25 -0.41
C ARG A 82 -6.15 -12.53 -0.09
N VAL A 83 -5.47 -13.47 0.55
CA VAL A 83 -6.10 -14.67 1.09
C VAL A 83 -6.78 -14.29 2.41
N ASN A 84 -8.06 -14.61 2.52
CA ASN A 84 -8.81 -14.41 3.74
C ASN A 84 -8.36 -15.45 4.78
N ALA A 85 -8.06 -15.00 6.00
CA ALA A 85 -7.58 -15.88 7.07
C ALA A 85 -8.64 -16.89 7.55
N LEU A 86 -9.91 -16.67 7.21
CA LEU A 86 -11.03 -17.54 7.56
C LEU A 86 -11.30 -18.64 6.53
N ASP A 87 -10.74 -18.50 5.32
CA ASP A 87 -10.95 -19.46 4.23
C ASP A 87 -9.93 -20.61 4.32
N ALA A 88 -10.23 -21.72 3.64
CA ALA A 88 -9.43 -22.94 3.67
C ALA A 88 -7.95 -22.69 3.30
N SER A 89 -7.08 -23.61 3.75
CA SER A 89 -5.61 -23.55 3.70
C SER A 89 -5.03 -22.75 2.52
N PRO A 90 -4.31 -21.63 2.76
CA PRO A 90 -3.69 -20.82 1.71
C PRO A 90 -2.86 -21.62 0.69
N GLU A 91 -2.27 -22.72 1.15
CA GLU A 91 -1.42 -23.61 0.36
C GLU A 91 -2.15 -24.22 -0.84
N ALA A 92 -3.43 -24.58 -0.68
CA ALA A 92 -4.22 -25.18 -1.76
C ALA A 92 -4.53 -24.16 -2.87
N LEU A 93 -4.86 -22.93 -2.49
CA LEU A 93 -5.08 -21.83 -3.43
C LEU A 93 -3.79 -21.46 -4.16
N LEU A 94 -2.66 -21.36 -3.44
CA LEU A 94 -1.37 -21.07 -4.06
C LEU A 94 -0.94 -22.15 -5.05
N ALA A 95 -1.22 -23.42 -4.77
CA ALA A 95 -0.96 -24.52 -5.69
C ALA A 95 -1.76 -24.40 -7.01
N LEU A 96 -3.02 -23.95 -6.95
CA LEU A 96 -3.83 -23.69 -8.15
C LEU A 96 -3.30 -22.48 -8.94
N LEU A 97 -2.74 -21.49 -8.25
CA LEU A 97 -2.23 -20.27 -8.85
C LEU A 97 -0.79 -20.38 -9.38
N GLU A 98 -0.10 -21.50 -9.15
CA GLU A 98 1.29 -21.73 -9.57
C GLU A 98 1.61 -21.34 -11.02
N PRO A 99 0.72 -21.58 -12.03
CA PRO A 99 0.97 -21.13 -13.40
C PRO A 99 1.19 -19.61 -13.55
N TRP A 100 0.63 -18.81 -12.63
CA TRP A 100 0.74 -17.36 -12.60
C TRP A 100 1.82 -16.84 -11.65
N ARG A 101 2.58 -17.74 -11.01
CA ARG A 101 3.73 -17.44 -10.14
C ARG A 101 3.37 -16.46 -9.02
N PRO A 102 2.55 -16.88 -8.04
CA PRO A 102 2.20 -16.06 -6.90
C PRO A 102 3.44 -15.83 -6.02
N VAL A 103 3.69 -14.56 -5.67
CA VAL A 103 4.81 -14.16 -4.80
C VAL A 103 4.24 -13.41 -3.62
N ALA A 104 4.63 -13.82 -2.41
CA ALA A 104 4.22 -13.13 -1.18
C ALA A 104 4.74 -11.68 -1.14
N VAL A 105 3.89 -10.77 -0.69
CA VAL A 105 4.26 -9.36 -0.48
C VAL A 105 4.96 -9.25 0.88
N PRO A 106 6.24 -8.83 0.94
CA PRO A 106 7.05 -8.99 2.15
C PRO A 106 6.60 -8.11 3.32
N TRP A 107 5.90 -7.00 3.04
CA TRP A 107 5.38 -6.08 4.05
C TRP A 107 3.90 -6.32 4.39
N CYS A 108 3.24 -7.34 3.82
CA CYS A 108 1.81 -7.58 4.07
C CYS A 108 1.47 -9.07 4.08
N ALA A 109 1.26 -9.62 5.28
CA ALA A 109 0.94 -11.03 5.46
C ALA A 109 -0.39 -11.42 4.79
N GLY A 110 -0.40 -12.57 4.11
CA GLY A 110 -1.57 -13.08 3.39
C GLY A 110 -1.86 -12.37 2.06
N VAL A 111 -1.00 -11.44 1.62
CA VAL A 111 -1.12 -10.78 0.31
C VAL A 111 -0.08 -11.33 -0.65
N PHE A 112 -0.53 -11.59 -1.87
CA PHE A 112 0.29 -12.14 -2.93
C PHE A 112 0.12 -11.30 -4.20
N ARG A 113 1.17 -11.26 -5.01
CA ARG A 113 1.16 -10.68 -6.35
C ARG A 113 1.45 -11.74 -7.38
N LEU A 114 0.81 -11.63 -8.55
CA LEU A 114 1.07 -12.50 -9.68
C LEU A 114 2.15 -11.87 -10.55
N THR A 115 3.21 -12.63 -10.85
CA THR A 115 4.39 -12.12 -11.57
C THR A 115 4.50 -12.65 -13.01
N SER A 116 3.67 -13.61 -13.38
CA SER A 116 3.59 -14.09 -14.75
C SER A 116 2.99 -13.00 -15.66
N PRO A 117 3.56 -12.73 -16.85
CA PRO A 117 2.95 -11.85 -17.83
C PRO A 117 1.58 -12.37 -18.30
N ALA A 118 1.31 -13.67 -18.17
CA ALA A 118 0.02 -14.27 -18.49
C ALA A 118 -1.07 -14.04 -17.43
N ALA A 119 -0.78 -13.29 -16.35
CA ALA A 119 -1.76 -12.95 -15.32
C ALA A 119 -2.68 -11.79 -15.73
N VAL A 120 -2.32 -11.06 -16.77
CA VAL A 120 -3.04 -9.90 -17.29
C VAL A 120 -3.05 -10.00 -18.81
N ASP A 121 -4.20 -9.79 -19.45
CA ASP A 121 -4.28 -9.69 -20.90
C ASP A 121 -3.88 -8.30 -21.42
N GLU A 122 -3.94 -8.10 -22.74
CA GLU A 122 -3.60 -6.83 -23.39
C GLU A 122 -4.50 -5.66 -22.93
N ASP A 123 -5.69 -5.96 -22.42
CA ASP A 123 -6.68 -4.98 -21.97
C ASP A 123 -6.54 -4.66 -20.47
N GLY A 124 -5.64 -5.33 -19.76
CA GLY A 124 -5.45 -5.12 -18.32
C GLY A 124 -6.37 -5.97 -17.44
N HIS A 125 -7.05 -6.98 -18.00
CA HIS A 125 -7.99 -7.84 -17.29
C HIS A 125 -7.37 -9.20 -16.92
N TYR A 126 -7.95 -9.84 -15.91
CA TYR A 126 -7.61 -11.21 -15.55
C TYR A 126 -8.13 -12.18 -16.63
N PRO A 127 -7.33 -13.16 -17.07
CA PRO A 127 -7.83 -14.26 -17.88
C PRO A 127 -9.00 -14.96 -17.17
N PRO A 128 -10.02 -15.46 -17.90
CA PRO A 128 -11.20 -16.09 -17.30
C PRO A 128 -10.87 -17.19 -16.29
N ALA A 129 -9.90 -18.06 -16.62
CA ALA A 129 -9.46 -19.14 -15.73
C ALA A 129 -8.87 -18.65 -14.41
N LEU A 130 -8.24 -17.46 -14.40
CA LEU A 130 -7.73 -16.84 -13.19
C LEU A 130 -8.85 -16.13 -12.43
N ALA A 131 -9.77 -15.47 -13.14
CA ALA A 131 -10.92 -14.81 -12.54
C ALA A 131 -11.81 -15.81 -11.78
N GLU A 132 -12.05 -17.02 -12.32
CA GLU A 132 -12.82 -18.09 -11.67
C GLU A 132 -12.19 -18.60 -10.36
N ILE A 133 -10.87 -18.44 -10.18
CA ILE A 133 -10.17 -18.85 -8.96
C ILE A 133 -10.23 -17.74 -7.90
N LEU A 134 -10.20 -16.47 -8.34
CA LEU A 134 -10.12 -15.31 -7.46
C LEU A 134 -11.47 -14.72 -7.04
N TYR A 135 -12.55 -15.01 -7.77
CA TYR A 135 -13.92 -14.48 -7.56
C TYR A 135 -14.95 -15.60 -7.44
#